data_AF-A0A418H7K3-F1
#
_entry.id   AF-A0A418H7K3-F1
#
_cell.length_a   1.000
_cell.length_b   1.000
_cell.length_c   1.000
_cell.angle_alpha   90.00
_cell.angle_beta   90.00
_cell.angle_gamma   90.00
#
_symmetry.space_group_name_H-M   'P 1'
#
loop_
_entity.id
_entity.type
_entity.pdbx_description
1 polymer ?
#
loop_
_entity_poly.entity_id
_entity_poly.type
_entity_poly.pdbx_seq_one_letter_code
_entity_poly.pdbx_strand_id
1 'polypeptide(L)'
;MEWIADPSIWAGLITLIVIELVLGIDNLVFIAILAEKLPPKQRDRARVTGLLLAMLMRLLLLASISWLVTLTQPLFSFRSFTFSARDLIMLFGGFFLLFKATMELNERLEGKDSNNPTQRKGAKFWG
;
A
#
# COMPACT_ATOMS: atom_id res chain seq x y z
N MET A 1 8.38 -29.90 25.50
CA MET A 1 9.67 -29.39 25.01
C MET A 1 10.02 -29.87 23.59
N GLU A 2 9.14 -30.62 22.90
CA GLU A 2 9.37 -31.03 21.49
C GLU A 2 8.96 -29.97 20.45
N TRP A 3 8.09 -29.03 20.82
CA TRP A 3 7.58 -27.97 19.93
C TRP A 3 8.65 -26.94 19.48
N ILE A 4 9.75 -26.78 20.22
CA ILE A 4 10.83 -25.84 19.85
C ILE A 4 11.84 -26.48 18.88
N ALA A 5 11.91 -27.82 18.84
CA ALA A 5 12.85 -28.56 18.01
C ALA A 5 12.27 -28.96 16.65
N ASP A 6 11.00 -28.65 16.39
CA ASP A 6 10.30 -29.00 15.16
C ASP A 6 10.74 -28.05 14.02
N PRO A 7 11.46 -28.53 12.99
CA PRO A 7 12.00 -27.68 11.92
C PRO A 7 10.91 -26.93 11.14
N SER A 8 9.69 -27.48 11.15
CA SER A 8 8.50 -26.93 10.52
C SER A 8 8.08 -25.58 11.11
N ILE A 9 8.16 -25.39 12.43
CA ILE A 9 7.78 -24.14 13.11
C ILE A 9 8.80 -23.03 12.81
N TRP A 10 10.09 -23.37 12.79
CA TRP A 10 11.14 -22.45 12.39
C TRP A 10 11.00 -22.01 10.93
N ALA A 11 10.70 -22.95 10.03
CA ALA A 11 10.43 -22.63 8.62
C ALA A 11 9.19 -21.72 8.46
N GLY A 12 8.12 -22.00 9.21
CA GLY A 12 6.91 -21.17 9.24
C GLY A 12 7.19 -19.75 9.75
N LEU A 13 7.90 -19.61 10.87
CA LEU A 13 8.30 -18.32 11.43
C LEU A 13 9.15 -17.51 10.45
N ILE A 14 10.15 -18.13 9.83
CA ILE A 14 10.99 -17.48 8.82
C ILE A 14 10.12 -16.98 7.66
N THR A 15 9.21 -17.82 7.15
CA THR A 15 8.31 -17.43 6.06
C THR A 15 7.43 -16.25 6.44
N LEU A 16 6.89 -16.26 7.66
CA LEU A 16 6.02 -15.19 8.17
C LEU A 16 6.79 -13.87 8.32
N ILE A 17 8.02 -13.93 8.84
CA ILE A 17 8.93 -12.79 8.93
C ILE A 17 9.26 -12.24 7.53
N VAL A 18 9.54 -13.12 6.56
CA VAL A 18 9.85 -12.71 5.18
C VAL A 18 8.65 -12.02 4.53
N ILE A 19 7.44 -12.56 4.66
CA ILE A 19 6.22 -11.96 4.11
C ILE A 19 5.97 -10.58 4.72
N GLU A 20 6.08 -10.46 6.05
CA GLU A 20 5.89 -9.18 6.74
C GLU A 20 6.93 -8.14 6.30
N LEU A 21 8.18 -8.57 6.08
CA LEU A 21 9.25 -7.71 5.62
C LEU A 21 9.01 -7.22 4.18
N VAL A 22 8.62 -8.11 3.27
CA VAL A 22 8.33 -7.76 1.87
C VAL A 22 7.17 -6.77 1.77
N LEU A 23 6.07 -7.02 2.49
CA LEU A 23 4.93 -6.11 2.57
C LEU A 23 5.30 -4.76 3.21
N GLY A 24 6.15 -4.78 4.23
CA GLY A 24 6.64 -3.57 4.88
C GLY A 24 7.54 -2.70 3.99
N ILE A 25 8.39 -3.33 3.17
CA ILE A 25 9.31 -2.64 2.27
C ILE A 25 8.55 -1.92 1.16
N ASP A 26 7.55 -2.55 0.55
CA ASP A 26 6.77 -1.95 -0.55
C ASP A 26 6.15 -0.60 -0.14
N ASN A 27 5.57 -0.55 1.06
CA ASN A 27 4.99 0.65 1.64
C ASN A 27 6.04 1.74 1.96
N LEU A 28 7.22 1.36 2.43
CA LEU A 28 8.31 2.32 2.71
C LEU A 28 8.90 2.89 1.41
N VAL A 29 9.07 2.04 0.39
CA VAL A 29 9.57 2.43 -0.94
C VAL A 29 8.61 3.40 -1.62
N PHE A 30 7.30 3.18 -1.53
CA PHE A 30 6.30 4.12 -2.05
C PHE A 30 6.44 5.53 -1.44
N ILE A 31 6.55 5.60 -0.11
CA ILE A 31 6.73 6.88 0.61
C ILE A 31 8.04 7.54 0.23
N ALA A 32 9.12 6.75 0.12
CA ALA A 32 10.42 7.26 -0.29
C ALA A 32 10.32 7.90 -1.69
N ILE A 33 9.78 7.18 -2.68
CA ILE A 33 9.59 7.63 -4.06
C ILE A 33 8.74 8.92 -4.11
N LEU A 34 7.63 8.96 -3.38
CA LEU A 34 6.77 10.14 -3.31
C LEU A 34 7.49 11.33 -2.67
N ALA A 35 8.22 11.12 -1.57
CA ALA A 35 8.99 12.18 -0.93
C ALA A 35 10.08 12.74 -1.87
N GLU A 36 10.69 11.92 -2.74
CA GLU A 36 11.68 12.40 -3.72
C GLU A 36 11.11 13.34 -4.77
N LYS A 37 9.79 13.27 -5.05
CA LYS A 37 9.11 14.20 -5.95
C LYS A 37 8.84 15.59 -5.33
N LEU A 38 9.09 15.77 -4.02
CA LEU A 38 8.89 17.07 -3.35
C LEU A 38 10.13 17.97 -3.41
N PRO A 39 9.95 19.31 -3.43
CA PRO A 39 11.06 20.26 -3.39
C PRO A 39 12.01 19.99 -2.22
N PRO A 40 13.33 20.16 -2.39
CA PRO A 40 14.34 19.76 -1.40
C PRO A 40 14.15 20.41 -0.02
N LYS A 41 13.52 21.59 0.05
CA LYS A 41 13.19 22.29 1.30
C LYS A 41 12.08 21.61 2.13
N GLN A 42 11.27 20.74 1.53
CA GLN A 42 10.14 20.06 2.19
C GLN A 42 10.32 18.54 2.29
N ARG A 43 11.37 17.99 1.68
CA ARG A 43 11.62 16.56 1.57
C ARG A 43 11.68 15.84 2.91
N ASP A 44 12.38 16.42 3.89
CA ASP A 44 12.47 15.84 5.24
C ASP A 44 11.14 15.88 5.98
N ARG A 45 10.40 17.00 5.92
CA ARG A 45 9.07 17.06 6.53
C ARG A 45 8.12 16.07 5.87
N ALA A 46 8.10 16.01 4.54
CA ALA A 46 7.25 15.08 3.81
C ALA A 46 7.61 13.61 4.09
N ARG A 47 8.89 13.29 4.25
CA ARG A 47 9.35 11.95 4.62
C ARG A 47 8.88 11.58 6.03
N VAL A 48 9.05 12.47 7.01
CA VAL A 48 8.62 12.22 8.40
C VAL A 48 7.10 12.12 8.50
N THR A 49 6.37 13.07 7.91
CA THR A 49 4.90 13.03 7.90
C THR A 49 4.38 11.81 7.14
N GLY A 50 5.02 11.44 6.03
CA GLY A 50 4.70 10.24 5.26
C GLY A 50 4.96 8.95 6.04
N LEU A 51 6.09 8.85 6.73
CA LEU A 51 6.39 7.70 7.62
C LEU A 51 5.37 7.60 8.75
N LEU A 52 5.05 8.73 9.38
CA LEU A 52 4.11 8.78 10.50
C LEU A 52 2.71 8.38 10.04
N LEU A 53 2.23 8.95 8.92
CA LEU A 53 0.94 8.60 8.32
C LEU A 53 0.89 7.11 7.93
N ALA A 54 1.99 6.56 7.40
CA ALA A 54 2.08 5.17 7.00
C ALA A 54 2.08 4.19 8.18
N MET A 55 2.79 4.50 9.26
CA MET A 55 2.68 3.72 10.50
C MET A 55 1.28 3.78 11.08
N LEU A 56 0.63 4.94 11.00
CA LEU A 56 -0.74 5.14 11.49
C LEU A 56 -1.75 4.35 10.66
N MET A 57 -1.63 4.36 9.32
CA MET A 57 -2.45 3.52 8.43
C MET A 57 -2.22 2.03 8.68
N ARG A 58 -0.98 1.61 8.94
CA ARG A 58 -0.66 0.23 9.30
C ARG A 58 -1.33 -0.16 10.62
N LEU A 59 -1.25 0.68 11.65
CA LEU A 59 -1.93 0.47 12.93
C LEU A 59 -3.45 0.40 12.76
N LEU A 60 -4.04 1.30 11.97
CA LEU A 60 -5.48 1.29 11.68
C LEU A 60 -5.91 0.01 10.96
N LEU A 61 -5.15 -0.42 9.94
CA LEU A 61 -5.43 -1.65 9.21
C LEU A 61 -5.27 -2.88 10.10
N LEU A 62 -4.18 -2.99 10.89
CA LEU A 62 -4.00 -4.09 11.84
C LEU A 62 -5.09 -4.10 12.92
N ALA A 63 -5.46 -2.93 13.47
CA ALA A 63 -6.53 -2.82 14.46
C ALA A 63 -7.89 -3.20 13.86
N SER A 64 -8.15 -2.77 12.61
CA SER A 64 -9.35 -3.16 11.87
C SER A 64 -9.38 -4.67 11.63
N ILE A 65 -8.27 -5.28 11.18
CA ILE A 65 -8.16 -6.73 11.00
C ILE A 65 -8.33 -7.46 12.33
N SER A 66 -7.70 -6.99 13.41
CA SER A 66 -7.81 -7.58 14.74
C SER A 66 -9.25 -7.56 15.26
N TRP A 67 -9.93 -6.42 15.15
CA TRP A 67 -11.35 -6.28 15.49
C TRP A 67 -12.23 -7.15 14.60
N LEU A 68 -11.92 -7.21 13.31
CA LEU A 68 -12.61 -7.99 12.30
C LEU A 68 -12.48 -9.50 12.53
N VAL A 69 -11.31 -9.99 12.95
CA VAL A 69 -11.09 -11.39 13.35
C VAL A 69 -11.96 -11.74 14.56
N THR A 70 -12.15 -10.81 15.50
CA THR A 70 -13.11 -10.98 16.60
C THR A 70 -14.54 -11.13 16.10
N LEU A 71 -14.94 -10.39 15.05
CA LEU A 71 -16.25 -10.56 14.40
C LEU A 71 -16.37 -11.82 13.52
N THR A 72 -15.25 -12.42 13.07
CA THR A 72 -15.28 -13.71 12.37
C THR A 72 -15.49 -14.92 13.28
N GLN A 73 -15.46 -14.74 14.61
CA GLN A 73 -16.03 -15.72 15.52
C GLN A 73 -17.56 -15.64 15.42
N PRO A 74 -18.27 -16.74 15.10
CA PRO A 74 -19.70 -16.71 14.86
C PRO A 74 -20.42 -16.33 16.17
N LEU A 75 -20.77 -15.05 16.32
CA LEU A 75 -21.47 -14.56 17.51
C LEU A 75 -22.90 -15.10 17.58
N PHE A 76 -23.54 -15.42 16.45
CA PHE A 76 -24.85 -16.06 16.38
C PHE A 76 -25.03 -16.91 15.12
N SER A 77 -25.33 -18.20 15.30
CA SER A 77 -25.75 -19.12 14.23
C SER A 77 -27.25 -19.00 13.98
N PHE A 78 -27.69 -17.97 13.25
CA PHE A 78 -29.07 -17.90 12.75
C PHE A 78 -29.13 -18.12 11.23
N ARG A 79 -29.56 -19.34 10.87
CA ARG A 79 -30.37 -19.64 9.67
C ARG A 79 -29.85 -19.10 8.32
N SER A 80 -28.63 -19.51 7.97
CA SER A 80 -28.16 -19.61 6.56
C SER A 80 -27.66 -18.34 5.85
N PHE A 81 -27.36 -17.26 6.58
CA PHE A 81 -26.54 -16.15 6.05
C PHE A 81 -25.44 -15.79 7.05
N THR A 82 -24.28 -16.42 6.91
CA THR A 82 -23.07 -16.01 7.61
C THR A 82 -22.48 -14.81 6.88
N PHE A 83 -22.97 -13.60 7.15
CA PHE A 83 -22.30 -12.40 6.68
C PHE A 83 -21.01 -12.26 7.48
N SER A 84 -19.91 -12.77 6.92
CA SER A 84 -18.64 -12.82 7.62
C SER A 84 -17.92 -11.49 7.42
N ALA A 85 -17.17 -11.08 8.43
CA ALA A 85 -16.33 -9.89 8.32
C ALA A 85 -15.26 -10.04 7.21
N ARG A 86 -14.95 -11.28 6.78
CA ARG A 86 -14.19 -11.59 5.56
C ARG A 86 -14.86 -11.03 4.29
N ASP A 87 -16.17 -11.16 4.16
CA ASP A 87 -16.89 -10.71 2.97
C ASP A 87 -16.85 -9.17 2.87
N LEU A 88 -16.93 -8.50 4.03
CA LEU A 88 -16.76 -7.05 4.12
C LEU A 88 -15.33 -6.63 3.71
N ILE A 89 -14.30 -7.35 4.17
CA ILE A 89 -12.90 -7.03 3.81
C ILE A 89 -12.61 -7.27 2.33
N MET A 90 -13.17 -8.33 1.73
CA MET A 90 -13.01 -8.60 0.30
C MET A 90 -13.71 -7.55 -0.55
N LEU A 91 -14.90 -7.11 -0.13
CA LEU A 91 -15.65 -6.08 -0.84
C LEU A 91 -14.94 -4.71 -0.75
N PHE A 92 -14.54 -4.29 0.46
CA PHE A 92 -13.80 -3.04 0.64
C PHE A 92 -12.40 -3.07 0.03
N GLY A 93 -11.66 -4.18 0.20
CA GLY A 93 -10.32 -4.36 -0.37
C GLY A 93 -10.35 -4.41 -1.90
N GLY A 94 -11.31 -5.11 -2.49
CA GLY A 94 -11.52 -5.15 -3.94
C GLY A 94 -11.90 -3.77 -4.50
N PHE A 95 -12.80 -3.05 -3.83
CA PHE A 95 -13.16 -1.68 -4.21
C PHE A 95 -11.98 -0.71 -4.09
N PHE A 96 -11.19 -0.79 -3.01
CA PHE A 96 -10.00 0.02 -2.84
C PHE A 96 -8.96 -0.21 -3.93
N LEU A 97 -8.71 -1.47 -4.30
CA LEU A 97 -7.79 -1.81 -5.40
C LEU A 97 -8.28 -1.28 -6.74
N LEU A 98 -9.59 -1.39 -7.02
CA LEU A 98 -10.19 -0.83 -8.24
C LEU A 98 -10.02 0.69 -8.30
N PHE A 99 -10.35 1.40 -7.21
CA PHE A 99 -10.18 2.85 -7.14
C PHE A 99 -8.71 3.26 -7.34
N LYS A 100 -7.79 2.58 -6.65
CA LYS A 100 -6.36 2.88 -6.75
C LYS A 100 -5.81 2.59 -8.15
N ALA A 101 -6.22 1.49 -8.76
CA ALA A 101 -5.86 1.13 -10.14
C ALA A 101 -6.40 2.14 -11.16
N THR A 102 -7.65 2.61 -10.99
CA THR A 102 -8.22 3.66 -11.85
C THR A 102 -7.47 4.98 -11.69
N MET A 103 -7.13 5.37 -10.47
CA MET A 103 -6.40 6.62 -10.22
C MET A 103 -4.96 6.57 -10.76
N GLU A 104 -4.26 5.44 -10.58
CA GLU A 104 -2.93 5.23 -11.16
C GLU A 104 -2.99 5.20 -12.71
N LEU A 105 -4.02 4.59 -13.28
CA LEU A 105 -4.23 4.57 -14.73
C LEU A 105 -4.53 5.97 -15.27
N ASN A 106 -5.36 6.75 -14.58
CA ASN A 106 -5.66 8.13 -14.96
C ASN A 106 -4.40 9.01 -14.93
N GLU A 107 -3.58 8.88 -13.88
CA GLU A 107 -2.33 9.65 -13.75
C GLU A 107 -1.29 9.26 -14.83
N ARG A 108 -1.22 7.98 -15.21
CA ARG A 108 -0.37 7.52 -16.33
C ARG A 108 -0.88 7.96 -17.71
N LEU A 109 -2.18 8.20 -17.86
CA LEU A 109 -2.81 8.68 -19.10
C LEU A 109 -2.72 10.21 -19.24
N GLU A 110 -2.96 10.97 -18.17
CA GLU A 110 -2.84 12.45 -18.16
C GLU A 110 -1.39 12.93 -18.28
N GLY A 111 -0.41 12.14 -17.81
CA GLY A 111 1.02 12.49 -17.86
C GLY A 111 1.65 12.52 -19.26
N LYS A 112 0.91 12.27 -20.34
CA LYS A 112 1.47 12.18 -21.72
C LYS A 112 1.21 13.38 -22.63
N ASP A 113 0.40 14.38 -22.22
CA ASP A 113 0.00 15.48 -23.13
C ASP A 113 0.41 16.92 -22.74
N SER A 114 1.11 17.16 -21.62
CA SER A 114 1.39 18.54 -21.17
C SER A 114 2.81 19.08 -21.37
N ASN A 115 3.60 18.61 -22.36
CA ASN A 115 4.91 19.24 -22.60
C ASN A 115 5.33 19.40 -24.06
N ASN A 116 4.50 20.05 -24.86
CA ASN A 116 4.96 20.66 -26.11
C ASN A 116 4.32 22.04 -26.30
N PRO A 117 5.14 23.11 -26.22
CA PRO A 117 5.15 24.03 -27.34
C PRO A 117 6.56 24.11 -27.94
N THR A 118 6.57 23.67 -29.17
CA THR A 118 7.50 23.93 -30.24
C THR A 118 7.91 25.41 -30.27
N GLN A 119 9.19 25.72 -30.04
CA GLN A 119 9.90 26.68 -30.89
C GLN A 119 11.42 26.50 -30.73
N ARG A 120 11.96 25.68 -31.64
CA ARG A 120 13.37 25.75 -32.03
C ARG A 120 13.64 27.19 -32.46
N LYS A 121 14.34 27.98 -31.63
CA LYS A 121 15.02 29.18 -32.09
C LYS A 121 16.00 28.74 -33.17
N GLY A 122 15.66 29.03 -34.42
CA GLY A 122 16.55 28.88 -35.56
C GLY A 122 17.81 29.70 -35.29
N ALA A 123 18.89 29.01 -34.97
CA ALA A 123 20.22 29.56 -35.04
C ALA A 123 20.46 29.91 -36.52
N LYS A 124 20.37 31.20 -36.85
CA LYS A 124 20.93 31.76 -38.08
C LYS A 124 22.45 31.59 -37.99
N PHE A 125 22.93 30.52 -38.57
CA PHE A 125 24.34 30.28 -38.81
C PHE A 125 24.49 29.93 -40.29
N TRP A 126 24.49 30.96 -41.15
CA TRP A 126 25.16 31.00 -42.46
C TRP A 126 24.75 32.24 -43.27
N GLY A 127 25.75 32.89 -43.88
CA GLY A 127 25.63 33.77 -45.06
C GLY A 127 25.49 35.25 -44.78
#